data_AF-A0A7S2ANB3-F1
#
_entry.id   AF-A0A7S2ANB3-F1
#
_cell.length_a   1.000
_cell.length_b   1.000
_cell.length_c   1.000
_cell.angle_alpha   90.00
_cell.angle_beta   90.00
_cell.angle_gamma   90.00
#
_symmetry.space_group_name_H-M   'P 1'
#
loop_
_entity.id
_entity.type
_entity.pdbx_description
1 polymer ?
#
loop_
_entity_poly.entity_id
_entity_poly.type
_entity_poly.pdbx_seq_one_letter_code
_entity_poly.pdbx_strand_id
1 'polypeptide(L)'
;SAFTPVDRGTSRACRGSSATDNSASHYTRIGPAKATSMEACMAFCIATPKCKGIEYSSNGCEIWTRSGGIGASVPANGFTCMRYEPFAPVDGGSNRACRGGSTGDNSASHF
;
A
#
# COMPACT_ATOMS: atom_id res chain seq x y z
N SER A 1 0.19 3.60 9.67
CA SER A 1 0.62 3.68 8.26
C SER A 1 -0.52 3.19 7.37
N ALA A 2 -0.73 3.78 6.18
CA ALA A 2 -1.74 3.32 5.21
C ALA A 2 -1.24 2.15 4.34
N PHE A 3 -0.01 1.68 4.56
CA PHE A 3 0.57 0.54 3.85
C PHE A 3 0.62 -0.68 4.75
N THR A 4 0.12 -1.81 4.26
CA THR A 4 0.08 -3.08 4.97
C THR A 4 0.90 -4.14 4.22
N PRO A 5 1.84 -4.85 4.89
CA PRO A 5 2.63 -5.88 4.22
C PRO A 5 1.78 -7.09 3.81
N VAL A 6 2.05 -7.66 2.64
CA VAL A 6 1.35 -8.87 2.14
C VAL A 6 2.05 -10.13 2.67
N ASP A 7 1.29 -11.10 3.16
CA ASP A 7 1.77 -12.41 3.63
C ASP A 7 2.95 -12.33 4.62
N ARG A 8 2.81 -11.50 5.67
CA ARG A 8 3.81 -11.26 6.74
C ARG A 8 5.05 -10.44 6.33
N GLY A 9 5.09 -9.89 5.11
CA GLY A 9 5.89 -8.72 4.80
C GLY A 9 7.14 -8.94 3.93
N THR A 10 8.33 -8.62 4.45
CA THR A 10 9.58 -8.58 3.66
C THR A 10 9.90 -9.94 3.01
N SER A 11 10.66 -9.90 1.92
CA SER A 11 10.97 -11.05 1.05
C SER A 11 9.78 -11.59 0.26
N ARG A 12 8.95 -10.69 -0.25
CA ARG A 12 7.75 -11.00 -1.04
C ARG A 12 7.69 -10.15 -2.29
N ALA A 13 7.45 -10.77 -3.44
CA ALA A 13 7.09 -10.10 -4.68
C ALA A 13 5.56 -10.13 -4.86
N CYS A 14 4.98 -9.01 -5.25
CA CYS A 14 3.56 -8.83 -5.49
C CYS A 14 3.09 -9.60 -6.72
N ARG A 15 1.84 -10.07 -6.66
CA ARG A 15 1.15 -10.73 -7.75
C ARG A 15 -0.28 -10.23 -7.86
N GLY A 16 -0.87 -10.39 -9.04
CA GLY A 16 -2.25 -10.03 -9.33
C GLY A 16 -3.22 -10.97 -8.62
N SER A 17 -4.08 -11.63 -9.38
CA SER A 17 -5.13 -12.51 -8.85
C SER A 17 -4.62 -13.82 -8.23
N SER A 18 -3.42 -14.27 -8.60
CA SER A 18 -2.85 -15.56 -8.17
C SER A 18 -1.33 -15.51 -8.16
N ALA A 19 -0.67 -16.51 -7.57
CA ALA A 19 0.79 -16.57 -7.47
C ALA A 19 1.53 -16.50 -8.82
N THR A 20 0.89 -16.93 -9.92
CA THR A 20 1.44 -16.91 -11.29
C THR A 20 1.03 -15.68 -12.10
N ASP A 21 0.14 -14.83 -11.59
CA ASP A 21 -0.31 -13.60 -12.26
C ASP A 21 0.71 -12.48 -12.04
N ASN A 22 1.70 -12.40 -12.93
CA ASN A 22 2.82 -11.44 -12.87
C ASN A 22 2.85 -10.47 -14.07
N SER A 23 1.69 -10.21 -14.70
CA SER A 23 1.63 -9.33 -15.88
C SER A 23 2.14 -7.92 -15.57
N ALA A 24 3.05 -7.42 -16.41
CA ALA A 24 3.55 -6.05 -16.34
C ALA A 24 2.46 -4.98 -16.55
N SER A 25 1.29 -5.35 -17.08
CA SER A 25 0.14 -4.44 -17.22
C SER A 25 -0.46 -4.02 -15.87
N HIS A 26 -0.11 -4.70 -14.77
CA HIS A 26 -0.70 -4.45 -13.45
C HIS A 26 -0.06 -3.28 -12.71
N TYR A 27 1.09 -2.80 -13.18
CA TYR A 27 1.88 -1.82 -12.47
C TYR A 27 2.69 -0.92 -13.40
N THR A 28 3.12 0.22 -12.86
CA THR A 28 4.09 1.12 -13.50
C THR A 28 5.43 1.02 -12.78
N ARG A 29 6.52 0.87 -13.53
CA ARG A 29 7.87 0.73 -12.96
C ARG A 29 8.57 2.08 -12.80
N ILE A 30 9.10 2.33 -11.61
CA ILE A 30 9.97 3.46 -11.28
C ILE A 30 11.38 2.90 -10.99
N GLY A 31 12.37 3.37 -11.75
CA GLY A 31 13.75 2.90 -11.61
C GLY A 31 14.42 3.34 -10.29
N PRO A 32 15.55 2.70 -9.93
CA PRO A 32 16.20 2.90 -8.63
C PRO A 32 16.80 4.29 -8.45
N ALA A 33 17.10 5.00 -9.55
CA ALA A 33 17.54 6.39 -9.52
C ALA A 33 16.46 7.36 -9.01
N LYS A 34 15.17 6.98 -9.11
CA LYS A 34 14.04 7.78 -8.63
C LYS A 34 13.43 7.20 -7.36
N ALA A 35 13.24 5.88 -7.32
CA ALA A 35 12.79 5.16 -6.14
C ALA A 35 14.00 4.78 -5.27
N THR A 36 14.62 5.76 -4.64
CA THR A 36 15.85 5.61 -3.85
C THR A 36 15.62 4.99 -2.48
N SER A 37 14.36 4.93 -2.01
CA SER A 37 13.98 4.32 -0.74
C SER A 37 12.57 3.73 -0.81
N MET A 38 12.22 2.95 0.22
CA MET A 38 10.87 2.43 0.41
C MET A 38 9.83 3.57 0.50
N GLU A 39 10.17 4.61 1.26
CA GLU A 39 9.33 5.79 1.48
C GLU A 39 9.12 6.57 0.18
N ALA A 40 10.15 6.68 -0.67
CA ALA A 40 10.02 7.27 -1.99
C ALA A 40 9.03 6.46 -2.86
N CYS A 41 9.11 5.13 -2.82
CA CYS A 41 8.17 4.25 -3.52
C CYS A 41 6.72 4.41 -3.00
N MET A 42 6.52 4.49 -1.67
CA MET A 42 5.22 4.78 -1.07
C MET A 42 4.69 6.15 -1.51
N ALA A 43 5.53 7.19 -1.54
CA ALA A 43 5.14 8.52 -1.97
C ALA A 43 4.70 8.54 -3.44
N PHE A 44 5.40 7.84 -4.33
CA PHE A 44 4.97 7.67 -5.72
C PHE A 44 3.60 7.00 -5.82
N CYS A 45 3.33 5.97 -5.02
CA CYS A 45 2.02 5.33 -4.97
C CYS A 45 0.93 6.29 -4.51
N ILE A 46 1.15 7.06 -3.43
CA ILE A 46 0.18 8.05 -2.93
C ILE A 46 -0.12 9.10 -4.00
N ALA A 47 0.89 9.54 -4.75
CA ALA A 47 0.73 10.50 -5.85
C ALA A 47 0.13 9.89 -7.13
N THR A 48 0.08 8.55 -7.25
CA THR A 48 -0.42 7.86 -8.44
C THR A 48 -1.91 7.58 -8.29
N PRO A 49 -2.78 8.12 -9.18
CA PRO A 49 -4.20 7.81 -9.17
C PRO A 49 -4.43 6.30 -9.27
N LYS A 50 -5.38 5.79 -8.47
CA LYS A 50 -5.76 4.38 -8.42
C LYS A 50 -4.68 3.42 -7.92
N CYS A 51 -3.59 3.92 -7.31
CA CYS A 51 -2.62 3.02 -6.67
C CYS A 51 -3.31 2.09 -5.67
N LYS A 52 -2.91 0.82 -5.69
CA LYS A 52 -3.38 -0.26 -4.82
C LYS A 52 -2.29 -0.84 -3.94
N GLY A 53 -1.03 -0.44 -4.16
CA GLY A 53 0.11 -0.91 -3.41
C GLY A 53 1.42 -0.77 -4.16
N ILE A 54 2.49 -1.26 -3.56
CA ILE A 54 3.84 -1.20 -4.10
C ILE A 54 4.59 -2.52 -3.97
N GLU A 55 5.50 -2.77 -4.92
CA GLU A 55 6.63 -3.68 -4.77
C GLU A 55 7.93 -2.87 -4.79
N TYR A 56 8.81 -3.07 -3.82
CA TYR A 56 10.10 -2.37 -3.74
C TYR A 56 11.28 -3.33 -3.63
N SER A 57 12.37 -3.02 -4.32
CA SER A 57 13.65 -3.74 -4.27
C SER A 57 14.82 -2.80 -4.60
N SER A 58 16.05 -3.31 -4.59
CA SER A 58 17.23 -2.58 -5.07
C SER A 58 17.16 -2.20 -6.55
N ASN A 59 16.28 -2.85 -7.33
CA ASN A 59 16.07 -2.56 -8.75
C ASN A 59 15.04 -1.44 -8.99
N GLY A 60 14.47 -0.86 -7.92
CA GLY A 60 13.45 0.17 -7.98
C GLY A 60 12.11 -0.28 -7.43
N CYS A 61 11.04 0.29 -7.97
CA CYS A 61 9.70 0.26 -7.43
C CYS A 61 8.66 -0.05 -8.51
N GLU A 62 7.67 -0.88 -8.19
CA GLU A 62 6.50 -1.11 -9.02
C GLU A 62 5.27 -0.53 -8.31
N ILE A 63 4.56 0.37 -8.99
CA ILE A 63 3.33 0.99 -8.50
C ILE A 63 2.14 0.20 -9.03
N TRP A 64 1.49 -0.57 -8.18
CA TRP A 64 0.39 -1.46 -8.57
C TRP A 64 -0.91 -0.66 -8.75
N THR A 65 -1.53 -0.77 -9.92
CA THR A 65 -2.76 -0.03 -10.29
C THR A 65 -3.88 -0.93 -10.83
N ARG A 66 -3.63 -2.25 -10.92
CA ARG A 66 -4.64 -3.26 -11.25
C ARG A 66 -5.91 -3.04 -10.42
N SER A 67 -7.08 -3.05 -11.06
CA SER A 67 -8.37 -2.77 -10.40
C SER A 67 -8.64 -3.65 -9.17
N GLY A 68 -8.35 -4.96 -9.27
CA GLY A 68 -8.45 -5.91 -8.16
C GLY A 68 -7.26 -5.90 -7.18
N GLY A 69 -6.34 -4.94 -7.32
CA GLY A 69 -5.17 -4.76 -6.47
C GLY A 69 -4.20 -5.95 -6.49
N ILE A 70 -3.42 -6.04 -5.42
CA ILE A 70 -2.49 -7.13 -5.13
C ILE A 70 -3.27 -8.25 -4.42
N GLY A 71 -3.58 -9.31 -5.16
CA GLY A 71 -4.35 -10.45 -4.65
C GLY A 71 -3.47 -11.55 -4.06
N ALA A 72 -2.21 -11.64 -4.49
CA ALA A 72 -1.26 -12.64 -4.00
C ALA A 72 0.15 -12.06 -3.88
N SER A 73 1.03 -12.80 -3.23
CA SER A 73 2.47 -12.58 -3.32
C SER A 73 3.22 -13.92 -3.35
N VAL A 74 4.50 -13.90 -3.69
CA VAL A 74 5.37 -15.09 -3.69
C VAL A 74 6.70 -14.79 -3.00
N PRO A 75 7.40 -15.81 -2.46
CA PRO A 75 8.70 -15.59 -1.83
C PRO A 75 9.70 -15.02 -2.84
N ALA A 76 10.34 -13.91 -2.48
CA ALA A 76 11.35 -13.26 -3.32
C ALA A 76 12.29 -12.42 -2.44
N ASN A 77 13.51 -12.91 -2.23
CA ASN A 77 14.48 -12.24 -1.36
C ASN A 77 14.87 -10.87 -1.92
N GLY A 78 14.90 -9.86 -1.05
CA GLY A 78 15.21 -8.48 -1.42
C GLY A 78 14.03 -7.69 -1.98
N PHE A 79 12.84 -8.29 -2.04
CA PHE A 79 11.60 -7.61 -2.43
C PHE A 79 10.70 -7.38 -1.23
N THR A 80 9.93 -6.30 -1.25
CA THR A 80 8.87 -6.04 -0.28
C THR A 80 7.59 -5.71 -1.01
N CYS A 81 6.53 -6.44 -0.69
CA CYS A 81 5.20 -6.23 -1.25
C CYS A 81 4.26 -5.64 -0.19
N MET A 82 3.62 -4.51 -0.51
CA MET A 82 2.69 -3.83 0.40
C MET A 82 1.43 -3.37 -0.32
N ARG A 83 0.27 -3.55 0.32
CA ARG A 83 -1.00 -2.96 -0.12
C ARG A 83 -1.10 -1.52 0.37
N TYR A 84 -1.80 -0.70 -0.41
CA TYR A 84 -2.14 0.66 -0.03
C TYR A 84 -3.63 0.73 0.30
N GLU A 85 -3.93 1.03 1.56
CA GLU A 85 -5.26 1.10 2.15
C GLU A 85 -5.38 2.46 2.85
N PRO A 86 -5.62 3.55 2.08
CA PRO A 86 -5.78 4.87 2.68
C PRO A 86 -6.96 4.88 3.65
N PHE A 87 -6.79 5.60 4.76
CA PHE A 87 -7.89 5.81 5.69
C PHE A 87 -9.04 6.51 4.96
N ALA A 88 -10.18 5.83 4.89
CA ALA A 88 -11.41 6.46 4.48
C ALA A 88 -11.96 7.25 5.67
N PRO A 89 -12.30 8.54 5.50
CA PRO A 89 -13.00 9.26 6.55
C PRO A 89 -14.35 8.57 6.83
N VAL A 90 -14.62 8.29 8.10
CA VAL A 90 -15.96 7.85 8.51
C VAL A 90 -16.93 9.02 8.27
N ASP A 91 -18.02 8.76 7.55
CA ASP A 91 -19.06 9.73 7.20
C ASP A 91 -18.57 11.06 6.59
N GLY A 92 -17.51 11.04 5.77
CA GLY A 92 -17.04 12.22 5.04
C GLY A 92 -16.12 13.17 5.82
N GLY A 93 -15.82 12.89 7.10
CA GLY A 93 -14.62 13.39 7.81
C GLY A 93 -14.52 14.89 8.11
N SER A 94 -15.41 15.73 7.59
CA SER A 94 -15.40 17.18 7.82
C SER A 94 -16.24 17.55 9.04
N ASN A 95 -15.71 18.39 9.94
CA ASN A 95 -16.34 18.81 11.21
C ASN A 95 -16.67 17.65 12.19
N ARG A 96 -15.79 16.63 12.26
CA ARG A 96 -15.95 15.48 13.16
C ARG A 96 -14.79 15.40 14.14
N ALA A 97 -15.08 15.13 15.41
CA ALA A 97 -14.08 14.79 16.41
C ALA A 97 -13.90 13.26 16.48
N CYS A 98 -12.67 12.80 16.71
CA CYS A 98 -12.41 11.43 17.11
C CYS A 98 -13.04 11.20 18.50
N ARG A 99 -13.85 10.16 18.64
CA ARG A 99 -14.50 9.75 19.89
C ARG A 99 -14.27 8.24 20.08
N GLY A 100 -14.45 7.76 21.30
CA GLY A 100 -14.29 6.33 21.63
C GLY A 100 -15.45 5.47 21.14
N GLY A 101 -15.94 4.55 21.97
CA GLY A 101 -16.92 3.52 21.58
C GLY A 101 -18.33 4.02 21.28
N SER A 102 -18.64 5.31 21.52
CA SER A 102 -19.96 5.90 21.29
C SER A 102 -19.89 7.40 21.01
N THR A 103 -21.02 8.00 20.60
CA THR A 103 -21.11 9.45 20.36
C THR A 103 -20.93 10.31 21.61
N GLY A 104 -21.12 9.73 22.80
CA GLY A 104 -20.87 10.40 24.08
C GLY A 104 -19.46 10.14 24.64
N ASP A 105 -18.69 9.25 24.02
CA ASP A 105 -17.39 8.83 24.53
C ASP A 105 -16.29 9.84 24.16
N ASN A 106 -16.17 10.84 25.03
CA ASN A 106 -15.27 11.98 24.88
C ASN A 106 -14.09 11.91 25.85
N SER A 107 -13.74 10.70 26.28
CA SER A 107 -12.65 10.53 27.24
C SER A 107 -11.33 11.05 26.68
N ALA A 108 -10.62 11.83 27.50
CA ALA A 108 -9.29 12.36 27.16
C ALA A 108 -8.25 11.26 26.90
N SER A 109 -8.51 10.02 27.34
CA SER A 109 -7.65 8.86 27.10
C SER A 109 -7.60 8.39 25.64
N HIS A 110 -8.44 8.93 24.75
CA HIS A 110 -8.50 8.57 23.34
C HIS A 110 -7.67 9.48 22.42
N PHE A 111 -6.96 10.46 22.97
CA PHE A 111 -6.15 11.43 22.24
C PHE A 111 -4.67 11.31 22.61
#